data_AF-A0A7C0WUD6-F1
#
_entry.id   AF-A0A7C0WUD6-F1
#
_cell.length_a   1.000
_cell.length_b   1.000
_cell.length_c   1.000
_cell.angle_alpha   90.00
_cell.angle_beta   90.00
_cell.angle_gamma   90.00
#
_symmetry.space_group_name_H-M   'P 1'
#
loop_
_entity.id
_entity.type
_entity.pdbx_description
1 polymer ?
#
loop_
_entity_poly.entity_id
_entity_poly.type
_entity_poly.pdbx_seq_one_letter_code
_entity_poly.pdbx_strand_id
1 'polypeptide(L)'
;MGFCQSRGILNKGYKDWMLAQTKNLIATAEHYARDNSGKSVTHIPTWRVRKEELAHERQVKEHIKTGLIGVWSCLERGSSFRAVYCPEAGYPQLRNYQTQCKHLYFYFDDSELGFMNIRLQTWFPYHIQICLNGREWLRRGLEKQGIDFHVHGNKFLHIADYQKAQQLLDEQLNTRFADMLDGFAQKIFPGMADILGPHLSYYWTLWQSEWATDLIFNNPASLNRLMDSLLRYADSPLGRQEFRQTLQ
;
A
#
# COMPACT_ATOMS: atom_id res chain seq x y z
N MET A 1 20.37 -15.23 18.62
CA MET A 1 19.24 -15.75 19.42
C MET A 1 17.96 -15.53 18.65
N GLY A 2 17.06 -16.53 18.60
CA GLY A 2 15.81 -16.42 17.83
C GLY A 2 14.79 -15.50 18.50
N PHE A 3 13.91 -14.88 17.69
CA PHE A 3 12.88 -13.93 18.15
C PHE A 3 12.06 -14.41 19.36
N CYS A 4 11.61 -15.67 19.36
CA CYS A 4 10.83 -16.20 20.48
C CYS A 4 11.65 -16.31 21.77
N GLN A 5 12.92 -16.69 21.67
CA GLN A 5 13.81 -16.83 22.82
C GLN A 5 14.08 -15.47 23.49
N SER A 6 14.32 -14.41 22.71
CA SER A 6 14.52 -13.06 23.26
C SER A 6 13.29 -12.48 23.94
N ARG A 7 12.11 -13.06 23.69
CA ARG A 7 10.82 -12.69 24.30
C ARG A 7 10.33 -13.66 25.38
N GLY A 8 11.13 -14.67 25.73
CA GLY A 8 10.72 -15.69 26.71
C GLY A 8 9.57 -16.59 26.21
N ILE A 9 9.33 -16.65 24.90
CA ILE A 9 8.28 -17.47 24.28
C ILE A 9 8.88 -18.82 23.93
N LEU A 10 8.33 -19.90 24.51
CA LEU A 10 8.69 -21.25 24.10
C LEU A 10 8.15 -21.52 22.69
N ASN A 11 8.93 -22.18 21.82
CA ASN A 11 8.50 -22.48 20.45
C ASN A 11 7.15 -23.22 20.40
N LYS A 12 6.88 -24.12 21.35
CA LYS A 12 5.58 -24.81 21.48
C LYS A 12 4.39 -23.88 21.77
N GLY A 13 4.64 -22.75 22.44
CA GLY A 13 3.65 -21.72 22.78
C GLY A 13 3.53 -20.61 21.75
N TYR A 14 4.29 -20.66 20.64
CA TYR A 14 4.27 -19.63 19.60
C TYR A 14 2.86 -19.38 19.04
N LYS A 15 2.08 -20.44 18.81
CA LYS A 15 0.75 -20.32 18.20
C LYS A 15 -0.19 -19.49 19.07
N ASP A 16 -0.25 -19.79 20.36
CA ASP A 16 -1.14 -19.10 21.31
C ASP A 16 -0.71 -17.64 21.48
N TRP A 17 0.60 -17.39 21.56
CA TRP A 17 1.15 -16.04 21.57
C TRP A 17 0.77 -15.26 20.30
N MET A 18 0.96 -15.86 19.11
CA MET A 18 0.66 -15.22 17.83
C MET A 18 -0.83 -14.88 17.71
N LEU A 19 -1.72 -15.78 18.15
CA LEU A 19 -3.16 -15.54 18.16
C LEU A 19 -3.56 -14.44 19.14
N ALA A 20 -2.92 -14.35 20.30
CA ALA A 20 -3.14 -13.25 21.26
C ALA A 20 -2.75 -11.90 20.64
N GLN A 21 -1.58 -11.82 20.00
CA GLN A 21 -1.16 -10.58 19.32
C GLN A 21 -2.04 -10.25 18.12
N THR A 22 -2.48 -11.26 17.36
CA THR A 22 -3.44 -11.10 16.25
C THR A 22 -4.75 -10.47 16.75
N LYS A 23 -5.26 -10.94 17.89
CA LYS A 23 -6.49 -10.40 18.50
C LYS A 23 -6.30 -8.94 18.90
N ASN A 24 -5.17 -8.60 19.52
CA ASN A 24 -4.85 -7.22 19.90
C ASN A 24 -4.76 -6.32 18.66
N LEU A 25 -4.05 -6.76 17.62
CA LEU A 25 -3.91 -6.02 16.37
C LEU A 25 -5.27 -5.73 15.71
N ILE A 26 -6.15 -6.74 15.62
CA ILE A 26 -7.50 -6.56 15.06
C ILE A 26 -8.30 -5.58 15.91
N ALA A 27 -8.24 -5.67 17.24
CA ALA A 27 -8.93 -4.74 18.13
C ALA A 27 -8.42 -3.29 17.95
N THR A 28 -7.11 -3.10 17.85
CA THR A 28 -6.51 -1.78 17.57
C THR A 28 -6.97 -1.23 16.22
N ALA A 29 -7.01 -2.06 15.17
CA ALA A 29 -7.52 -1.64 13.86
C ALA A 29 -9.01 -1.28 13.91
N GLU A 30 -9.81 -1.99 14.70
CA GLU A 30 -11.23 -1.67 14.91
C GLU A 30 -11.44 -0.37 15.69
N HIS A 31 -10.58 -0.07 16.67
CA HIS A 31 -10.58 1.23 17.34
C HIS A 31 -10.17 2.34 16.37
N TYR A 32 -9.05 2.16 15.66
CA TYR A 32 -8.57 3.12 14.67
C TYR A 32 -9.62 3.42 13.59
N ALA A 33 -10.31 2.39 13.07
CA ALA A 33 -11.36 2.56 12.07
C ALA A 33 -12.54 3.39 12.62
N ARG A 34 -12.97 3.12 13.86
CA ARG A 34 -14.07 3.84 14.50
C ARG A 34 -13.70 5.28 14.79
N ASP A 35 -12.51 5.51 15.34
CA ASP A 35 -12.06 6.84 15.75
C ASP A 35 -11.83 7.76 14.54
N ASN A 36 -11.36 7.21 13.41
CA ASN A 36 -10.98 8.01 12.23
C ASN A 36 -12.03 8.01 11.10
N SER A 37 -12.98 7.08 11.08
CA SER A 37 -14.00 7.00 10.03
C SER A 37 -15.44 6.82 10.53
N GLY A 38 -15.65 6.74 11.85
CA GLY A 38 -16.96 6.49 12.45
C GLY A 38 -17.55 5.10 12.16
N LYS A 39 -16.78 4.18 11.58
CA LYS A 39 -17.22 2.82 11.19
C LYS A 39 -16.27 1.76 11.73
N SER A 40 -16.80 0.57 11.96
CA SER A 40 -15.99 -0.63 12.20
C SER A 40 -15.34 -1.13 10.90
N VAL A 41 -14.40 -2.06 11.04
CA VAL A 41 -13.80 -2.78 9.91
C VAL A 41 -14.89 -3.59 9.20
N THR A 42 -15.02 -3.39 7.89
CA THR A 42 -16.02 -4.10 7.08
C THR A 42 -15.46 -5.44 6.64
N HIS A 43 -16.10 -6.54 7.02
CA HIS A 43 -15.70 -7.88 6.57
C HIS A 43 -16.17 -8.16 5.13
N ILE A 44 -15.22 -8.54 4.28
CA ILE A 44 -15.46 -8.96 2.91
C ILE A 44 -15.34 -10.49 2.85
N PRO A 45 -16.40 -11.21 2.46
CA PRO A 45 -16.40 -12.67 2.47
C PRO A 45 -15.63 -13.30 1.31
N THR A 46 -15.35 -12.55 0.25
CA THR A 46 -14.68 -13.06 -0.96
C THR A 46 -13.64 -12.08 -1.47
N TRP A 47 -12.48 -12.61 -1.84
CA TRP A 47 -11.40 -11.84 -2.45
C TRP A 47 -11.79 -11.22 -3.80
N ARG A 48 -12.86 -11.71 -4.44
CA ARG A 48 -13.37 -11.22 -5.74
C ARG A 48 -13.95 -9.81 -5.70
N VAL A 49 -14.32 -9.32 -4.53
CA VAL A 49 -14.81 -7.94 -4.37
C VAL A 49 -13.62 -6.99 -4.47
N ARG A 50 -13.72 -6.03 -5.40
CA ARG A 50 -12.68 -5.00 -5.58
C ARG A 50 -12.79 -3.97 -4.47
N LYS A 51 -11.87 -4.08 -3.52
CA LYS A 51 -11.84 -3.28 -2.28
C LYS A 51 -11.64 -1.79 -2.57
N GLU A 52 -10.91 -1.47 -3.63
CA GLU A 52 -10.67 -0.11 -4.09
C GLU A 52 -11.95 0.57 -4.61
N GLU A 53 -12.78 -0.16 -5.36
CA GLU A 53 -14.09 0.35 -5.82
C GLU A 53 -14.99 0.69 -4.63
N LEU A 54 -15.05 -0.20 -3.62
CA LEU A 54 -15.78 0.07 -2.38
C LEU A 54 -15.24 1.30 -1.62
N ALA A 55 -13.91 1.51 -1.64
CA ALA A 55 -13.30 2.67 -1.02
C ALA A 55 -13.69 3.96 -1.76
N HIS A 56 -13.64 3.99 -3.08
CA HIS A 56 -14.08 5.15 -3.87
C HIS A 56 -15.58 5.42 -3.74
N GLU A 57 -16.43 4.39 -3.79
CA GLU A 57 -17.88 4.53 -3.54
C GLU A 57 -18.14 5.19 -2.19
N ARG A 58 -17.42 4.76 -1.15
CA ARG A 58 -17.53 5.33 0.19
C ARG A 58 -17.00 6.76 0.23
N GLN A 59 -15.85 7.03 -0.37
CA GLN A 59 -15.23 8.35 -0.42
C GLN A 59 -16.19 9.38 -1.04
N VAL A 60 -16.84 9.03 -2.16
CA VAL A 60 -17.83 9.88 -2.84
C VAL A 60 -19.08 10.04 -1.98
N LYS A 61 -19.65 8.95 -1.46
CA LYS A 61 -20.89 8.98 -0.67
C LYS A 61 -20.74 9.80 0.62
N GLU A 62 -19.63 9.62 1.33
CA GLU A 62 -19.36 10.26 2.62
C GLU A 62 -18.58 11.59 2.46
N HIS A 63 -18.30 12.01 1.23
CA HIS A 63 -17.61 13.27 0.90
C HIS A 63 -16.26 13.42 1.62
N ILE A 64 -15.52 12.30 1.73
CA ILE A 64 -14.24 12.25 2.44
C ILE A 64 -13.18 12.90 1.56
N LYS A 65 -12.66 14.05 1.99
CA LYS A 65 -11.65 14.82 1.24
C LYS A 65 -10.20 14.47 1.60
N THR A 66 -10.00 14.08 2.86
CA THR A 66 -8.70 13.68 3.43
C THR A 66 -8.92 12.74 4.62
N GLY A 67 -7.93 11.91 4.94
CA GLY A 67 -7.95 11.00 6.09
C GLY A 67 -8.31 9.56 5.75
N LEU A 68 -8.73 8.79 6.76
CA LEU A 68 -9.12 7.39 6.59
C LEU A 68 -10.48 7.29 5.89
N ILE A 69 -10.50 6.67 4.71
CA ILE A 69 -11.74 6.36 3.99
C ILE A 69 -12.45 5.19 4.67
N GLY A 70 -11.70 4.16 5.04
CA GLY A 70 -12.25 3.01 5.73
C GLY A 70 -11.26 1.85 5.86
N VAL A 71 -11.69 0.83 6.60
CA VAL A 71 -10.93 -0.40 6.78
C VAL A 71 -11.79 -1.59 6.40
N TRP A 72 -11.25 -2.50 5.61
CA TRP A 72 -11.88 -3.76 5.25
C TRP A 72 -11.04 -4.94 5.70
N SER A 73 -11.68 -6.08 5.95
CA SER A 73 -10.99 -7.33 6.24
C SER A 73 -11.37 -8.43 5.27
N CYS A 74 -10.39 -9.25 4.87
CA CYS A 74 -10.62 -10.40 4.00
C CYS A 74 -9.69 -11.55 4.41
N LEU A 75 -10.17 -12.80 4.31
CA LEU A 75 -9.33 -13.98 4.49
C LEU A 75 -8.58 -14.26 3.19
N GLU A 76 -7.26 -14.21 3.23
CA GLU A 76 -6.42 -14.39 2.04
C GLU A 76 -5.17 -15.23 2.36
N ARG A 77 -4.43 -15.62 1.32
CA ARG A 77 -3.17 -16.34 1.46
C ARG A 77 -2.11 -15.42 2.07
N GLY A 78 -1.36 -15.98 3.01
CA GLY A 78 -0.23 -15.35 3.67
C GLY A 78 0.78 -16.38 4.12
N SER A 79 1.79 -15.94 4.88
CA SER A 79 2.78 -16.84 5.48
C SER A 79 2.87 -16.62 6.97
N SER A 80 3.13 -17.70 7.73
CA SER A 80 3.43 -17.60 9.15
C SER A 80 4.42 -18.68 9.54
N PHE A 81 4.69 -18.82 10.84
CA PHE A 81 5.56 -19.84 11.40
C PHE A 81 4.75 -20.86 12.19
N ARG A 82 5.23 -22.10 12.24
CA ARG A 82 4.69 -23.14 13.12
C ARG A 82 5.83 -23.89 13.78
N ALA A 83 5.60 -24.35 15.00
CA ALA A 83 6.53 -25.22 15.69
C ALA A 83 6.50 -26.61 15.07
N VAL A 84 7.66 -27.11 14.65
CA VAL A 84 7.85 -28.44 14.09
C VAL A 84 8.98 -29.12 14.87
N TYR A 85 8.76 -30.35 15.32
CA TYR A 85 9.80 -31.11 16.02
C TYR A 85 11.02 -31.32 15.11
N CYS A 86 12.21 -31.02 15.61
CA CYS A 86 13.48 -31.20 14.91
C CYS A 86 14.30 -32.27 15.65
N PRO A 87 14.48 -33.47 15.07
CA PRO A 87 15.24 -34.54 15.71
C PRO A 87 16.70 -34.15 15.99
N GLU A 88 17.35 -33.38 15.10
CA GLU A 88 18.75 -32.98 15.31
C GLU A 88 18.91 -32.02 16.50
N ALA A 89 17.95 -31.12 16.69
CA ALA A 89 17.97 -30.18 17.81
C ALA A 89 17.44 -30.79 19.11
N GLY A 90 16.62 -31.84 19.04
CA GLY A 90 15.94 -32.44 20.20
C GLY A 90 14.78 -31.61 20.76
N TYR A 91 14.38 -30.52 20.10
CA TYR A 91 13.26 -29.67 20.50
C TYR A 91 12.55 -29.02 19.29
N PRO A 92 11.30 -28.52 19.45
CA PRO A 92 10.56 -27.88 18.37
C PRO A 92 11.25 -26.62 17.83
N GLN A 93 11.34 -26.48 16.51
CA GLN A 93 11.88 -25.32 15.79
C GLN A 93 10.76 -24.61 15.03
N LEU A 94 10.84 -23.28 14.90
CA LEU A 94 9.89 -22.53 14.07
C LEU A 94 10.25 -22.68 12.58
N ARG A 95 9.27 -23.10 11.78
CA ARG A 95 9.39 -23.21 10.32
C ARG A 95 8.33 -22.35 9.65
N ASN A 96 8.74 -21.58 8.64
CA ASN A 96 7.81 -20.82 7.81
C ASN A 96 6.90 -21.79 7.03
N TYR A 97 5.63 -21.43 6.86
CA TYR A 97 4.68 -22.16 6.05
C TYR A 97 3.63 -21.21 5.44
N GLN A 98 3.07 -21.64 4.32
CA GLN A 98 1.96 -20.94 3.65
C GLN A 98 0.64 -21.24 4.37
N THR A 99 -0.16 -20.21 4.59
CA THR A 99 -1.43 -20.32 5.33
C THR A 99 -2.46 -19.32 4.82
N GLN A 100 -3.65 -19.33 5.42
CA GLN A 100 -4.64 -18.29 5.21
C GLN A 100 -4.86 -17.56 6.53
N CYS A 101 -4.87 -16.25 6.47
CA CYS A 101 -5.10 -15.41 7.63
C CYS A 101 -5.87 -14.15 7.24
N LYS A 102 -6.38 -13.44 8.23
CA LYS A 102 -7.10 -12.20 7.98
C LYS A 102 -6.09 -11.14 7.53
N HIS A 103 -6.40 -10.45 6.44
CA HIS A 103 -5.72 -9.24 6.03
C HIS A 103 -6.63 -8.05 6.29
N LEU A 104 -6.05 -6.95 6.75
CA LEU A 104 -6.70 -5.68 6.94
C LEU A 104 -6.26 -4.74 5.81
N TYR A 105 -7.22 -4.04 5.21
CA TYR A 105 -7.00 -3.09 4.12
C TYR A 105 -7.44 -1.72 4.61
N PHE A 106 -6.49 -0.84 4.82
CA PHE A 106 -6.73 0.55 5.16
C PHE A 106 -6.67 1.37 3.88
N TYR A 107 -7.73 2.10 3.56
CA TYR A 107 -7.74 3.04 2.45
C TYR A 107 -7.74 4.46 3.01
N PHE A 108 -6.85 5.29 2.48
CA PHE A 108 -6.70 6.69 2.87
C PHE A 108 -6.84 7.59 1.65
N ASP A 109 -7.30 8.79 1.92
CA ASP A 109 -7.03 9.94 1.07
C ASP A 109 -6.03 10.84 1.82
N ASP A 110 -4.74 10.62 1.62
CA ASP A 110 -3.69 11.35 2.33
C ASP A 110 -3.60 12.80 1.84
N SER A 111 -3.37 13.75 2.75
CA SER A 111 -3.28 15.16 2.37
C SER A 111 -2.11 15.49 1.45
N GLU A 112 -1.09 14.64 1.39
CA GLU A 112 0.09 14.81 0.56
C GLU A 112 0.12 13.82 -0.59
N LEU A 113 -0.14 12.54 -0.32
CA LEU A 113 -0.03 11.47 -1.31
C LEU A 113 -1.35 11.20 -2.04
N GLY A 114 -2.47 11.72 -1.52
CA GLY A 114 -3.83 11.44 -1.96
C GLY A 114 -4.23 9.99 -1.76
N PHE A 115 -5.07 9.46 -2.67
CA PHE A 115 -5.60 8.11 -2.54
C PHE A 115 -4.50 7.04 -2.48
N MET A 116 -4.48 6.26 -1.39
CA MET A 116 -3.53 5.19 -1.15
C MET A 116 -4.14 4.05 -0.35
N ASN A 117 -3.49 2.89 -0.35
CA ASN A 117 -3.90 1.77 0.49
C ASN A 117 -2.74 1.09 1.22
N ILE A 118 -3.06 0.52 2.38
CA ILE A 118 -2.15 -0.29 3.19
C ILE A 118 -2.81 -1.62 3.47
N ARG A 119 -2.17 -2.70 3.06
CA ARG A 119 -2.56 -4.08 3.38
C ARG A 119 -1.68 -4.62 4.50
N LEU A 120 -2.29 -5.01 5.61
CA LEU A 120 -1.63 -5.59 6.78
C LEU A 120 -2.08 -7.04 6.98
N GLN A 121 -1.14 -7.97 6.95
CA GLN A 121 -1.39 -9.35 7.39
C GLN A 121 -1.51 -9.41 8.92
N THR A 122 -2.52 -10.10 9.47
CA THR A 122 -2.72 -10.11 10.93
C THR A 122 -1.92 -11.16 11.68
N TRP A 123 -1.39 -12.18 10.99
CA TRP A 123 -0.52 -13.20 11.62
C TRP A 123 0.94 -12.82 11.48
N PHE A 124 1.75 -13.11 12.50
CA PHE A 124 3.20 -12.89 12.47
C PHE A 124 3.83 -13.59 11.24
N PRO A 125 4.69 -12.93 10.44
CA PRO A 125 5.45 -11.71 10.76
C PRO A 125 4.80 -10.38 10.32
N TYR A 126 3.47 -10.32 10.19
CA TYR A 126 2.71 -9.09 9.92
C TYR A 126 3.09 -8.35 8.63
N HIS A 127 3.22 -9.08 7.52
CA HIS A 127 3.59 -8.49 6.23
C HIS A 127 2.72 -7.27 5.87
N ILE A 128 3.38 -6.14 5.59
CA ILE A 128 2.78 -4.87 5.21
C ILE A 128 3.05 -4.60 3.73
N GLN A 129 2.02 -4.22 2.98
CA GLN A 129 2.14 -3.69 1.63
C GLN A 129 1.50 -2.32 1.59
N ILE A 130 2.19 -1.34 1.02
CA ILE A 130 1.69 0.02 0.85
C ILE A 130 1.68 0.31 -0.65
N CYS A 131 0.53 0.74 -1.17
CA CYS A 131 0.36 1.15 -2.55
C CYS A 131 0.16 2.67 -2.60
N LEU A 132 1.04 3.34 -3.34
CA LEU A 132 1.03 4.79 -3.56
C LEU A 132 0.80 5.08 -5.04
N ASN A 133 0.23 6.25 -5.36
CA ASN A 133 0.04 6.71 -6.73
C ASN A 133 0.77 8.06 -6.93
N GLY A 134 1.84 8.05 -7.73
CA GLY A 134 2.66 9.26 -7.97
C GLY A 134 1.92 10.39 -8.69
N ARG A 135 0.90 10.06 -9.52
CA ARG A 135 0.06 11.07 -10.19
C ARG A 135 -0.89 11.74 -9.22
N GLU A 136 -1.41 10.97 -8.30
CA GLU A 136 -2.28 11.48 -7.25
C GLU A 136 -1.51 12.36 -6.27
N TRP A 137 -0.27 11.99 -5.96
CA TRP A 137 0.66 12.85 -5.24
C TRP A 137 0.97 14.16 -6.02
N LEU A 138 1.22 14.08 -7.32
CA LEU A 138 1.38 15.28 -8.16
C LEU A 138 0.12 16.16 -8.09
N ARG A 139 -1.08 15.56 -8.19
CA ARG A 139 -2.36 16.29 -8.07
C ARG A 139 -2.44 17.07 -6.77
N ARG A 140 -2.11 16.44 -5.64
CA ARG A 140 -2.05 17.11 -4.33
C ARG A 140 -1.01 18.23 -4.28
N GLY A 141 0.14 18.05 -4.91
CA GLY A 141 1.16 19.09 -5.04
C GLY A 141 0.66 20.32 -5.80
N LEU A 142 0.01 20.10 -6.95
CA LEU A 142 -0.58 21.17 -7.76
C LEU A 142 -1.69 21.92 -7.01
N GLU A 143 -2.58 21.19 -6.31
CA GLU A 143 -3.64 21.77 -5.48
C GLU A 143 -3.07 22.67 -4.38
N LYS A 144 -2.03 22.20 -3.66
CA LYS A 144 -1.37 22.98 -2.60
C LYS A 144 -0.71 24.25 -3.14
N GLN A 145 -0.18 24.21 -4.36
CA GLN A 145 0.43 25.37 -5.01
C GLN A 145 -0.57 26.26 -5.75
N GLY A 146 -1.86 25.88 -5.80
CA GLY A 146 -2.89 26.64 -6.50
C GLY A 146 -2.66 26.69 -8.02
N ILE A 147 -2.05 25.65 -8.59
CA ILE A 147 -1.80 25.55 -10.03
C ILE A 147 -3.04 24.91 -10.68
N ASP A 148 -3.61 25.59 -11.67
CA ASP A 148 -4.78 25.08 -12.40
C ASP A 148 -4.41 23.85 -13.24
N PHE A 149 -5.26 22.83 -13.19
CA PHE A 149 -5.13 21.62 -13.99
C PHE A 149 -6.50 21.03 -14.36
N HIS A 150 -6.53 20.24 -15.43
CA HIS A 150 -7.68 19.42 -15.79
C HIS A 150 -7.30 17.95 -15.78
N VAL A 151 -8.07 17.15 -15.06
CA VAL A 151 -7.91 15.69 -14.97
C VAL A 151 -9.14 14.96 -15.49
N HIS A 152 -8.93 13.79 -16.05
CA HIS A 152 -10.00 12.84 -16.40
C HIS A 152 -9.56 11.43 -15.99
N GLY A 153 -10.16 10.92 -14.91
CA GLY A 153 -9.65 9.72 -14.25
C GLY A 153 -8.22 9.94 -13.74
N ASN A 154 -7.33 8.98 -13.97
CA ASN A 154 -5.92 9.04 -13.57
C ASN A 154 -5.01 9.79 -14.58
N LYS A 155 -5.55 10.68 -15.42
CA LYS A 155 -4.82 11.34 -16.51
C LYS A 155 -4.94 12.86 -16.43
N PHE A 156 -3.81 13.55 -16.50
CA PHE A 156 -3.77 15.00 -16.70
C PHE A 156 -3.99 15.33 -18.17
N LEU A 157 -5.01 16.12 -18.45
CA LEU A 157 -5.31 16.63 -19.79
C LEU A 157 -4.66 18.00 -20.02
N HIS A 158 -4.48 18.78 -18.94
CA HIS A 158 -3.84 20.08 -18.97
C HIS A 158 -3.28 20.42 -17.59
N ILE A 159 -2.12 21.07 -17.55
CA ILE A 159 -1.56 21.71 -16.35
C ILE A 159 -1.08 23.10 -16.77
N ALA A 160 -1.46 24.13 -16.01
CA ALA A 160 -1.14 25.51 -16.34
C ALA A 160 0.38 25.79 -16.33
N ASP A 161 1.13 25.10 -15.46
CA ASP A 161 2.58 25.20 -15.36
C ASP A 161 3.22 23.81 -15.37
N TYR A 162 3.63 23.35 -16.55
CA TYR A 162 4.32 22.07 -16.72
C TYR A 162 5.72 22.05 -16.09
N GLN A 163 6.39 23.20 -15.98
CA GLN A 163 7.71 23.27 -15.38
C GLN A 163 7.60 23.03 -13.86
N LYS A 164 6.60 23.62 -13.21
CA LYS A 164 6.28 23.34 -11.81
C LYS A 164 5.82 21.91 -11.59
N ALA A 165 5.01 21.36 -12.49
CA ALA A 165 4.61 19.96 -12.42
C ALA A 165 5.82 19.01 -12.48
N GLN A 166 6.78 19.26 -13.36
CA GLN A 166 8.02 18.49 -13.43
C GLN A 166 8.85 18.62 -12.14
N GLN A 167 8.98 19.84 -11.59
CA GLN A 167 9.67 20.06 -10.31
C GLN A 167 9.05 19.23 -9.18
N LEU A 168 7.72 19.23 -9.08
CA LEU A 168 6.98 18.43 -8.09
C LEU A 168 7.21 16.92 -8.26
N LEU A 169 7.27 16.42 -9.50
CA LEU A 169 7.58 15.03 -9.78
C LEU A 169 9.03 14.67 -9.41
N ASP A 170 9.99 15.54 -9.77
CA ASP A 170 11.40 15.35 -9.45
C ASP A 170 11.64 15.35 -7.93
N GLU A 171 10.88 16.15 -7.18
CA GLU A 171 10.90 16.17 -5.72
C GLU A 171 10.48 14.82 -5.12
N GLN A 172 9.55 14.07 -5.75
CA GLN A 172 9.14 12.74 -5.26
C GLN A 172 10.34 11.78 -5.21
N LEU A 173 11.28 11.88 -6.15
CA LEU A 173 12.49 11.04 -6.22
C LEU A 173 13.45 11.28 -5.03
N ASN A 174 13.39 12.46 -4.42
CA ASN A 174 14.22 12.81 -3.26
C ASN A 174 13.60 12.39 -1.93
N THR A 175 12.45 11.70 -1.97
CA THR A 175 11.74 11.29 -0.76
C THR A 175 12.48 10.18 -0.04
N ARG A 176 12.58 10.33 1.29
CA ARG A 176 13.03 9.25 2.18
C ARG A 176 11.92 8.23 2.36
N PHE A 177 11.73 7.38 1.34
CA PHE A 177 10.62 6.41 1.29
C PHE A 177 10.56 5.51 2.54
N ALA A 178 11.70 5.03 3.05
CA ALA A 178 11.72 4.18 4.24
C ALA A 178 11.07 4.88 5.45
N ASP A 179 11.48 6.10 5.77
CA ASP A 179 10.93 6.89 6.88
C ASP A 179 9.42 7.15 6.72
N MET A 180 8.99 7.50 5.50
CA MET A 180 7.59 7.75 5.19
C MET A 180 6.74 6.48 5.39
N LEU A 181 7.21 5.34 4.86
CA LEU A 181 6.53 4.05 4.97
C LEU A 181 6.52 3.54 6.41
N ASP A 182 7.59 3.76 7.17
CA ASP A 182 7.65 3.46 8.61
C ASP A 182 6.62 4.28 9.39
N GLY A 183 6.45 5.56 9.05
CA GLY A 183 5.40 6.41 9.63
C GLY A 183 4.00 5.85 9.41
N PHE A 184 3.71 5.36 8.20
CA PHE A 184 2.44 4.69 7.91
C PHE A 184 2.27 3.36 8.66
N ALA A 185 3.32 2.55 8.74
CA ALA A 185 3.30 1.29 9.49
C ALA A 185 3.02 1.54 10.98
N GLN A 186 3.65 2.53 11.60
CA GLN A 186 3.41 2.90 12.99
C GLN A 186 1.98 3.41 13.21
N LYS A 187 1.43 4.16 12.26
CA LYS A 187 0.06 4.70 12.32
C LYS A 187 -1.01 3.61 12.37
N ILE A 188 -0.88 2.61 11.50
CA ILE A 188 -1.87 1.51 11.39
C ILE A 188 -1.57 0.32 12.31
N PHE A 189 -0.35 0.24 12.84
CA PHE A 189 0.09 -0.79 13.76
C PHE A 189 0.87 -0.20 14.97
N PRO A 190 0.19 0.56 15.86
CA PRO A 190 0.88 1.27 16.95
C PRO A 190 1.53 0.32 17.98
N GLY A 191 0.97 -0.88 18.20
CA GLY A 191 1.55 -1.91 19.08
C GLY A 191 2.73 -2.68 18.47
N MET A 192 3.19 -2.30 17.28
CA MET A 192 4.25 -3.01 16.56
C MET A 192 5.55 -3.09 17.36
N ALA A 193 5.99 -1.98 17.96
CA ALA A 193 7.23 -1.93 18.72
C ALA A 193 7.18 -2.84 19.95
N ASP A 194 6.03 -2.91 20.63
CA ASP A 194 5.83 -3.77 21.78
C ASP A 194 5.87 -5.25 21.40
N ILE A 195 5.34 -5.60 20.23
CA ILE A 195 5.27 -6.98 19.71
C ILE A 195 6.60 -7.43 19.10
N LEU A 196 7.20 -6.63 18.22
CA LEU A 196 8.43 -6.96 17.49
C LEU A 196 9.70 -6.69 18.30
N GLY A 197 9.67 -5.63 19.11
CA GLY A 197 10.75 -5.27 20.01
C GLY A 197 11.73 -4.31 19.37
N PRO A 198 12.74 -3.86 20.12
CA PRO A 198 13.63 -2.78 19.68
C PRO A 198 14.58 -3.17 18.54
N HIS A 199 14.68 -4.45 18.21
CA HIS A 199 15.68 -4.96 17.27
C HIS A 199 15.11 -5.39 15.91
N LEU A 200 13.78 -5.44 15.78
CA LEU A 200 13.13 -5.81 14.53
C LEU A 200 12.47 -4.58 13.92
N SER A 201 12.82 -4.32 12.67
CA SER A 201 12.22 -3.29 11.83
C SER A 201 11.79 -3.88 10.49
N TYR A 202 10.92 -3.19 9.77
CA TYR A 202 10.64 -3.55 8.39
C TYR A 202 11.82 -3.18 7.49
N TYR A 203 12.02 -3.99 6.47
CA TYR A 203 12.87 -3.68 5.33
C TYR A 203 11.95 -3.55 4.12
N TRP A 204 11.86 -2.34 3.57
CA TRP A 204 10.96 -2.04 2.47
C TRP A 204 11.56 -2.50 1.14
N THR A 205 10.76 -3.22 0.36
CA THR A 205 11.10 -3.64 -1.00
C THR A 205 10.04 -3.16 -1.97
N LEU A 206 10.47 -2.83 -3.19
CA LEU A 206 9.58 -2.45 -4.28
C LEU A 206 9.14 -3.72 -5.01
N TRP A 207 7.91 -4.16 -4.77
CA TRP A 207 7.37 -5.36 -5.42
C TRP A 207 6.90 -5.06 -6.85
N GLN A 208 6.22 -3.94 -7.04
CA GLN A 208 5.76 -3.45 -8.33
C GLN A 208 5.94 -1.94 -8.37
N SER A 209 6.34 -1.44 -9.54
CA SER A 209 6.44 -0.02 -9.85
C SER A 209 6.00 0.18 -11.29
N GLU A 210 5.26 1.26 -11.52
CA GLU A 210 4.92 1.75 -12.83
C GLU A 210 5.59 3.11 -13.03
N TRP A 211 6.21 3.29 -14.19
CA TRP A 211 6.86 4.53 -14.59
C TRP A 211 6.11 5.04 -15.83
N ALA A 212 5.57 6.24 -15.74
CA ALA A 212 4.85 6.87 -16.84
C ALA A 212 5.64 8.08 -17.35
N THR A 213 5.75 8.19 -18.67
CA THR A 213 6.30 9.38 -19.34
C THR A 213 5.18 10.08 -20.08
N ASP A 214 4.82 11.27 -19.63
CA ASP A 214 3.80 12.10 -20.27
C ASP A 214 4.47 13.07 -21.27
N LEU A 215 4.10 12.95 -22.54
CA LEU A 215 4.64 13.77 -23.63
C LEU A 215 3.65 14.88 -23.98
N ILE A 216 4.07 16.14 -23.80
CA ILE A 216 3.27 17.32 -24.12
C ILE A 216 3.71 17.90 -25.47
N PHE A 217 2.74 18.16 -26.35
CA PHE A 217 2.99 18.73 -27.68
C PHE A 217 2.29 20.08 -27.81
N ASN A 218 3.03 21.08 -28.28
CA ASN A 218 2.51 22.44 -28.47
C ASN A 218 1.55 22.58 -29.66
N ASN A 219 1.53 21.61 -30.57
CA ASN A 219 0.61 21.58 -31.70
C ASN A 219 0.35 20.16 -32.22
N PRO A 220 -0.82 19.91 -32.82
CA PRO A 220 -1.17 18.61 -33.38
C PRO A 220 -0.23 18.13 -34.48
N ALA A 221 0.33 19.04 -35.28
CA ALA A 221 1.23 18.67 -36.38
C ALA A 221 2.52 17.98 -35.87
N SER A 222 3.02 18.38 -34.71
CA SER A 222 4.21 17.78 -34.10
C SER A 222 3.93 16.38 -33.56
N LEU A 223 2.76 16.17 -32.97
CA LEU A 223 2.29 14.85 -32.56
C LEU A 223 2.09 13.94 -33.78
N ASN A 224 1.41 14.43 -34.82
CA ASN A 224 1.12 13.64 -36.03
C ASN A 224 2.38 13.11 -36.73
N ARG A 225 3.49 13.88 -36.70
CA ARG A 225 4.78 13.40 -37.23
C ARG A 225 5.34 12.19 -36.49
N LEU A 226 5.01 12.04 -35.21
CA LEU A 226 5.53 10.98 -34.35
C LEU A 226 4.50 9.89 -34.04
N MET A 227 3.22 10.14 -34.29
CA MET A 227 2.10 9.26 -33.92
C MET A 227 2.30 7.83 -34.41
N ASP A 228 2.59 7.67 -35.70
CA ASP A 228 2.83 6.36 -36.30
C ASP A 228 3.98 5.60 -35.63
N SER A 229 5.05 6.30 -35.25
CA SER A 229 6.19 5.69 -34.58
C SER A 229 5.86 5.33 -33.12
N LEU A 230 5.09 6.17 -32.42
CA LEU A 230 4.62 5.90 -31.06
C LEU A 230 3.67 4.69 -31.03
N LEU A 231 2.75 4.58 -31.99
CA LEU A 231 1.84 3.43 -32.12
C LEU A 231 2.59 2.14 -32.44
N ARG A 232 3.52 2.17 -33.41
CA ARG A 232 4.38 1.02 -33.72
C ARG A 232 5.22 0.60 -32.52
N TYR A 233 5.72 1.57 -31.75
CA TYR A 233 6.46 1.29 -30.52
C TYR A 233 5.54 0.63 -29.47
N ALA A 234 4.35 1.17 -29.23
CA ALA A 234 3.37 0.62 -28.29
C ALA A 234 2.97 -0.84 -28.64
N ASP A 235 2.88 -1.18 -29.93
CA ASP A 235 2.59 -2.54 -30.40
C ASP A 235 3.80 -3.48 -30.37
N SER A 236 5.01 -2.96 -30.20
CA SER A 236 6.22 -3.78 -30.07
C SER A 236 6.22 -4.58 -28.75
N PRO A 237 6.97 -5.68 -28.64
CA PRO A 237 7.09 -6.43 -27.38
C PRO A 237 7.61 -5.57 -26.22
N LEU A 238 8.51 -4.63 -26.51
CA LEU A 238 9.04 -3.67 -25.53
C LEU A 238 7.96 -2.68 -25.09
N GLY A 239 7.29 -2.03 -26.05
CA GLY A 239 6.24 -1.07 -25.75
C GLY A 239 5.02 -1.71 -25.08
N ARG A 240 4.67 -2.96 -25.38
CA ARG A 240 3.60 -3.68 -24.66
C ARG A 240 3.92 -3.93 -23.19
N GLN A 241 5.19 -3.96 -22.79
CA GLN A 241 5.59 -4.07 -21.40
C GLN A 241 5.46 -2.73 -20.67
N GLU A 242 5.72 -1.62 -21.37
CA GLU A 242 5.64 -0.25 -20.83
C GLU A 242 4.22 0.35 -20.85
N PHE A 243 3.43 0.13 -21.90
CA PHE A 243 2.07 0.68 -22.05
C PHE A 243 0.97 -0.13 -21.35
N ARG A 244 1.24 -1.38 -20.93
CA ARG A 244 0.22 -2.21 -20.24
C ARG A 244 -0.13 -1.75 -18.84
N GLN A 245 0.63 -0.83 -18.26
CA GLN A 245 0.39 -0.34 -16.90
C GLN A 245 -0.64 0.82 -16.87
N THR A 246 -0.91 1.48 -18.01
CA THR A 246 -1.79 2.67 -18.08
C THR A 246 -3.29 2.36 -18.27
N LEU A 247 -3.71 1.09 -18.25
CA LEU A 247 -5.09 0.65 -18.56
C LEU A 247 -5.70 -0.36 -17.56
N GLN A 248 -5.22 -0.43 -16.32
CA GLN A 248 -5.93 -1.14 -15.24
C GLN A 248 -6.41 -0.17 -14.17
#